data_AF-A0A8J7LA49-F1
#
_entry.id   AF-A0A8J7LA49-F1
#
_cell.length_a   1.000
_cell.length_b   1.000
_cell.length_c   1.000
_cell.angle_alpha   90.00
_cell.angle_beta   90.00
_cell.angle_gamma   90.00
#
_symmetry.space_group_name_H-M   'P 1'
#
loop_
_entity.id
_entity.type
_entity.pdbx_description
1 polymer ?
#
loop_
_entity_poly.entity_id
_entity_poly.type
_entity_poly.pdbx_seq_one_letter_code
_entity_poly.pdbx_strand_id
1 'polypeptide(L)'
;MMAQEEKFGDHQNFPQGQFQENLNSEDLDAANLKPSPEKPLRKREPIKHLLIGSPKAVTSTIHLLQMIGYANVGDWSPLQLTGNPDEVMSILIRQISVS
;
A
#
# COMPACT_ATOMS: atom_id res chain seq x y z
N MET A 1 -32.93 25.96 28.72
CA MET A 1 -32.18 24.74 28.36
C MET A 1 -30.72 25.02 28.64
N MET A 2 -30.18 24.46 29.73
CA MET A 2 -28.79 24.72 30.14
C MET A 2 -27.89 23.61 29.62
N ALA A 3 -26.82 24.01 28.94
CA ALA A 3 -25.72 23.14 28.52
C ALA A 3 -24.93 22.69 29.76
N GLN A 4 -24.58 21.39 29.80
CA GLN A 4 -23.79 20.80 30.86
C GLN A 4 -22.40 20.53 30.28
N GLU A 5 -21.41 21.18 30.87
CA GLU A 5 -19.99 21.07 30.56
C GLU A 5 -19.42 19.93 31.40
N GLU A 6 -19.09 18.81 30.76
CA GLU A 6 -18.30 17.75 31.40
C GLU A 6 -16.82 18.13 31.36
N LYS A 7 -16.36 18.68 32.49
CA LYS A 7 -14.96 18.80 32.83
C LYS A 7 -14.33 17.40 32.99
N PHE A 8 -13.56 16.97 32.00
CA PHE A 8 -12.57 15.91 32.19
C PHE A 8 -11.27 16.54 32.72
N GLY A 9 -11.12 16.56 34.04
CA GLY A 9 -9.83 16.75 34.68
C GLY A 9 -9.29 15.38 35.08
N ASP A 10 -8.12 15.03 34.55
CA ASP A 10 -7.08 14.29 35.29
C ASP A 10 -5.76 14.43 34.54
N HIS A 11 -4.88 15.27 35.09
CA HIS A 11 -3.46 15.30 34.75
C HIS A 11 -2.81 14.00 35.20
N GLN A 12 -2.82 12.98 34.35
CA GLN A 12 -1.91 11.86 34.53
C GLN A 12 -0.51 12.29 34.07
N ASN A 13 0.33 12.60 35.06
CA ASN A 13 1.77 12.67 34.94
C ASN A 13 2.27 11.39 34.25
N PHE A 14 2.62 11.50 32.96
CA PHE A 14 3.46 10.50 32.32
C PHE A 14 4.86 10.64 32.91
N PRO A 15 5.45 9.60 33.54
CA PRO A 15 6.84 9.64 33.91
C PRO A 15 7.69 9.70 32.64
N GLN A 16 8.13 10.92 32.31
CA GLN A 16 9.25 11.15 31.41
C GLN A 16 10.52 10.65 32.09
N GLY A 17 11.14 9.62 31.54
CA GLY A 17 12.49 9.21 31.95
C GLY A 17 12.71 7.72 32.09
N GLN A 18 12.55 6.95 31.00
CA GLN A 18 13.13 5.61 30.85
C GLN A 18 13.42 5.29 29.36
N PHE A 19 13.96 6.26 28.62
CA PHE A 19 14.56 5.99 27.31
C PHE A 19 15.88 6.74 27.19
N GLN A 20 16.86 6.32 27.99
CA GLN A 20 18.28 6.57 27.74
C GLN A 20 19.06 5.88 28.85
N GLU A 21 19.39 4.62 28.64
CA GLU A 21 20.65 4.10 29.16
C GLU A 21 21.17 3.04 28.19
N ASN A 22 22.44 3.24 27.82
CA ASN A 22 23.29 2.38 27.00
C ASN A 22 23.09 2.51 25.49
N LEU A 23 23.79 3.48 24.88
CA LEU A 23 24.80 3.20 23.85
C LEU A 23 25.77 4.41 23.76
N ASN A 24 26.63 4.58 24.78
CA ASN A 24 27.89 5.29 24.60
C ASN A 24 28.99 4.23 24.47
N SER A 25 29.32 3.89 23.24
CA SER A 25 30.67 3.49 22.88
C SER A 25 30.89 3.94 21.44
N GLU A 26 31.48 5.12 21.30
CA GLU A 26 32.18 5.49 20.08
C GLU A 26 33.34 4.50 19.91
N ASP A 27 33.25 3.62 18.91
CA ASP A 27 34.44 3.01 18.32
C ASP A 27 34.37 3.21 16.81
N LEU A 28 35.32 4.00 16.33
CA LEU A 28 35.48 4.45 14.96
C LEU A 28 36.16 3.33 14.17
N ASP A 29 35.37 2.39 13.64
CA ASP A 29 35.85 1.45 12.61
C ASP A 29 34.82 1.30 11.48
N ALA A 30 34.55 2.43 10.82
CA ALA A 30 33.70 2.52 9.64
C ALA A 30 34.39 2.04 8.34
N ALA A 31 35.14 0.93 8.39
CA ALA A 31 35.89 0.41 7.25
C ALA A 31 36.01 -1.12 7.19
N ASN A 32 34.98 -1.89 7.59
CA ASN A 32 34.93 -3.32 7.21
C ASN A 32 33.51 -3.92 7.20
N LEU A 33 32.59 -3.31 6.45
CA LEU A 33 31.37 -4.02 6.04
C LEU A 33 31.66 -4.72 4.70
N LYS A 34 31.99 -6.01 4.76
CA LYS A 34 32.02 -6.87 3.58
C LYS A 34 30.66 -6.73 2.87
N PRO A 35 30.61 -6.40 1.57
CA PRO A 35 29.34 -6.38 0.86
C PRO A 35 28.79 -7.80 0.86
N SER A 36 27.63 -7.99 1.51
CA SER A 36 26.83 -9.20 1.32
C SER A 36 26.62 -9.37 -0.19
N PRO A 37 26.73 -10.58 -0.76
CA PRO A 37 26.40 -10.79 -2.16
C PRO A 37 24.94 -10.36 -2.38
N GLU A 38 24.76 -9.21 -3.02
CA GLU A 38 23.47 -8.70 -3.43
C GLU A 38 22.88 -9.75 -4.38
N LYS A 39 21.86 -10.49 -3.91
CA LYS A 39 21.09 -11.33 -4.82
C LYS A 39 20.61 -10.43 -5.96
N PRO A 40 20.81 -10.80 -7.23
CA PRO A 40 20.32 -10.01 -8.34
C PRO A 40 18.84 -9.71 -8.12
N LEU A 41 18.51 -8.44 -7.92
CA LEU A 41 17.12 -8.01 -7.84
C LEU A 41 16.49 -8.37 -9.19
N ARG A 42 15.55 -9.32 -9.18
CA ARG A 42 14.81 -9.68 -10.38
C ARG A 42 14.19 -8.40 -10.94
N LYS A 43 14.52 -8.07 -12.20
CA LYS A 43 13.98 -6.89 -12.87
C LYS A 43 12.46 -6.98 -12.83
N ARG A 44 11.84 -5.89 -12.40
CA ARG A 44 10.39 -5.76 -12.39
C ARG A 44 9.98 -4.70 -13.38
N GLU A 45 8.98 -5.02 -14.19
CA GLU A 45 8.45 -4.13 -15.20
C GLU A 45 6.96 -3.84 -14.93
N PRO A 46 6.51 -2.59 -15.11
CA PRO A 46 5.11 -2.25 -15.01
C PRO A 46 4.33 -2.77 -16.23
N ILE A 47 3.21 -3.43 -16.00
CA ILE A 47 2.21 -3.75 -17.01
C ILE A 47 0.87 -3.10 -16.64
N LYS A 48 0.14 -2.63 -17.64
CA LYS A 48 -1.24 -2.16 -17.52
C LYS A 48 -2.21 -3.21 -18.08
N HIS A 49 -3.20 -3.58 -17.29
CA HIS A 49 -4.35 -4.34 -17.74
C HIS A 49 -5.48 -3.37 -17.99
N LEU A 50 -6.15 -3.50 -19.14
CA LEU A 50 -7.29 -2.69 -19.51
C LEU A 50 -8.47 -3.63 -19.75
N LEU A 51 -9.49 -3.49 -18.92
CA LEU A 51 -10.78 -4.15 -19.14
C LEU A 51 -11.72 -3.13 -19.77
N ILE A 52 -12.35 -3.49 -20.88
CA ILE A 52 -13.38 -2.70 -21.57
C ILE A 52 -14.57 -3.62 -21.85
N GLY A 53 -15.78 -3.14 -21.56
CA GLY A 53 -17.01 -3.86 -21.87
C GLY A 53 -18.19 -3.33 -21.06
N SER A 54 -19.26 -4.12 -20.96
CA SER A 54 -20.41 -3.70 -20.15
C SER A 54 -20.05 -3.56 -18.66
N PRO A 55 -20.73 -2.69 -17.90
CA PRO A 55 -20.49 -2.54 -16.46
C PRO A 55 -20.51 -3.87 -15.70
N LYS A 56 -21.43 -4.76 -16.07
CA LYS A 56 -21.54 -6.10 -15.47
C LYS A 56 -20.35 -6.99 -15.83
N ALA A 57 -19.92 -6.98 -17.10
CA ALA A 57 -18.81 -7.81 -17.54
C ALA A 57 -17.48 -7.38 -16.88
N VAL A 58 -17.21 -6.07 -16.84
CA VAL A 58 -15.99 -5.53 -16.21
C VAL A 58 -15.98 -5.85 -14.71
N THR A 59 -17.07 -5.57 -14.00
CA THR A 59 -17.18 -5.83 -12.55
C THR A 59 -17.05 -7.33 -12.23
N SER A 60 -17.70 -8.20 -12.99
CA SER A 60 -17.61 -9.66 -12.79
C SER A 60 -16.19 -10.18 -13.02
N THR A 61 -15.50 -9.64 -14.03
CA THR A 61 -14.10 -10.00 -14.32
C THR A 61 -13.17 -9.55 -13.19
N ILE A 62 -13.35 -8.34 -12.65
CA ILE A 62 -12.57 -7.86 -11.50
C ILE A 62 -12.74 -8.79 -10.29
N HIS A 63 -13.97 -9.19 -9.96
CA HIS A 63 -14.22 -10.13 -8.86
C HIS A 63 -13.64 -11.53 -9.11
N LEU A 64 -13.69 -12.03 -10.35
CA LEU A 64 -13.05 -13.28 -10.72
C LEU A 64 -11.53 -13.20 -10.52
N LEU A 65 -10.90 -12.11 -10.97
CA LEU A 65 -9.46 -11.89 -10.82
C LEU A 65 -9.06 -11.76 -9.34
N GLN A 66 -9.91 -11.20 -8.49
CA GLN A 66 -9.73 -11.22 -7.04
C GLN A 66 -9.81 -12.64 -6.47
N MET A 67 -10.83 -13.41 -6.87
CA MET A 67 -11.07 -14.77 -6.37
C MET A 67 -9.89 -15.69 -6.66
N ILE A 68 -9.25 -15.55 -7.82
CA ILE A 68 -8.07 -16.33 -8.20
C ILE A 68 -6.74 -15.73 -7.67
N GLY A 69 -6.81 -14.67 -6.86
CA GLY A 69 -5.63 -14.05 -6.24
C GLY A 69 -4.77 -13.21 -7.18
N TYR A 70 -5.29 -12.79 -8.33
CA TYR A 70 -4.54 -12.02 -9.30
C TYR A 70 -4.33 -10.55 -8.89
N ALA A 71 -5.40 -9.89 -8.42
CA ALA A 71 -5.41 -8.51 -7.93
C ALA A 71 -6.65 -8.26 -7.06
N ASN A 72 -6.56 -7.37 -6.08
CA ASN A 72 -7.72 -6.96 -5.27
C ASN A 72 -8.62 -6.01 -6.06
N VAL A 73 -9.91 -5.94 -5.69
CA VAL A 73 -10.86 -4.98 -6.31
C VAL A 73 -10.35 -3.54 -6.18
N GLY A 74 -9.76 -3.18 -5.04
CA GLY A 74 -9.23 -1.83 -4.79
C GLY A 74 -7.97 -1.46 -5.60
N ASP A 75 -7.33 -2.44 -6.26
CA ASP A 75 -6.14 -2.19 -7.10
C ASP A 75 -6.53 -1.65 -8.49
N TRP A 76 -7.81 -1.77 -8.86
CA TRP A 76 -8.35 -1.29 -10.13
C TRP A 76 -8.81 0.16 -10.04
N SER A 77 -8.69 0.90 -11.14
CA SER A 77 -9.30 2.23 -11.23
C SER A 77 -10.83 2.14 -11.09
N PRO A 78 -11.49 3.21 -10.62
CA PRO A 78 -12.94 3.32 -10.76
C PRO A 78 -13.38 3.09 -12.21
N LEU A 79 -14.60 2.57 -12.39
CA LEU A 79 -15.20 2.43 -13.72
C LEU A 79 -15.32 3.80 -14.37
N GLN A 80 -14.80 3.92 -15.59
CA GLN A 80 -14.88 5.13 -16.39
C GLN A 80 -15.73 4.86 -17.62
N LEU A 81 -16.63 5.78 -17.96
CA LEU A 81 -17.38 5.72 -19.23
C LEU A 81 -16.40 5.79 -20.39
N THR A 82 -16.70 5.07 -21.48
CA THR A 82 -15.99 5.23 -22.75
C THR A 82 -16.77 6.17 -23.68
N GLY A 83 -16.35 6.27 -24.93
CA GLY A 83 -17.12 6.97 -25.97
C GLY A 83 -18.38 6.21 -26.43
N ASN A 84 -18.54 4.96 -26.02
CA ASN A 84 -19.67 4.11 -26.41
C ASN A 84 -20.72 4.06 -25.28
N PRO A 85 -22.02 4.15 -25.60
CA PRO A 85 -23.07 3.88 -24.63
C PRO A 85 -22.97 2.43 -24.15
N ASP A 86 -23.25 2.22 -22.86
CA ASP A 86 -23.22 0.91 -22.19
C ASP A 86 -21.85 0.25 -22.08
N GLU A 87 -20.77 0.98 -22.34
CA GLU A 87 -19.40 0.51 -22.20
C GLU A 87 -18.64 1.32 -21.14
N VAL A 88 -17.92 0.60 -20.29
CA VAL A 88 -17.02 1.16 -19.29
C VAL A 88 -15.65 0.52 -19.41
N MET A 89 -14.67 1.19 -18.83
CA MET A 89 -13.33 0.68 -18.69
C MET A 89 -12.80 0.77 -17.26
N SER A 90 -11.85 -0.11 -16.94
CA SER A 90 -11.05 -0.04 -15.71
C SER A 90 -9.62 -0.50 -15.97
N ILE A 91 -8.67 0.12 -15.26
CA ILE A 91 -7.24 -0.09 -15.45
C ILE A 91 -6.63 -0.62 -14.16
N LEU A 92 -5.79 -1.65 -14.28
CA LEU A 92 -4.91 -2.16 -13.21
C LEU A 92 -3.45 -2.01 -13.64
N ILE A 93 -2.59 -1.51 -12.75
CA ILE A 93 -1.15 -1.41 -12.97
C ILE A 93 -0.42 -2.35 -12.02
N ARG A 94 0.42 -3.26 -12.53
CA ARG A 94 1.19 -4.21 -11.71
C ARG A 94 2.67 -4.25 -12.09
N GLN A 95 3.52 -4.53 -11.10
CA GLN A 95 4.93 -4.85 -11.30
C GLN A 95 5.09 -6.36 -11.48
N ILE A 96 5.54 -6.81 -12.64
CA ILE A 96 5.80 -8.22 -12.94
C ILE A 96 7.30 -8.49 -12.95
N SER A 97 7.74 -9.62 -12.40
CA SER A 97 9.13 -10.02 -12.51
C SER A 97 9.39 -10.60 -13.90
N VAL A 98 10.39 -10.05 -14.59
CA VAL A 98 10.88 -10.55 -15.87
C VAL A 98 12.15 -11.34 -15.61
N SER A 99 12.19 -12.58 -16.07
CA SER A 99 13.30 -13.52 -15.91
C SER A 99 13.95 -13.84 -17.24
#